data_AF-A0A2I0SZL0-F1
#
_entry.id   AF-A0A2I0SZL0-F1
#
_cell.length_a   1.000
_cell.length_b   1.000
_cell.length_c   1.000
_cell.angle_alpha   90.00
_cell.angle_beta   90.00
_cell.angle_gamma   90.00
#
_symmetry.space_group_name_H-M   'P 1'
#
loop_
_entity.id
_entity.type
_entity.pdbx_description
1 polymer ?
#
loop_
_entity_poly.entity_id
_entity_poly.type
_entity_poly.pdbx_seq_one_letter_code
_entity_poly.pdbx_strand_id
1 'polypeptide(L)'
;MCGNYNGMAADDFLNPEGVLEPDSTSLGNSWQVSNDSSCSAGPLPTPGCNETDKQAIASSHFCGLLNDTSGPFQMCHAVLSPNSYFDTCFYDLCELGLDRETLCKSLQSYADACQSLGVKIPVWRNATFCRKCTHSTRAHYCQENTE
;
A
#
# COMPACT_ATOMS: atom_id res chain seq x y z
N MET A 1 13.43 -9.93 -0.60
CA MET A 1 14.10 -8.92 -1.45
C MET A 1 14.05 -7.56 -0.76
N CYS A 2 14.74 -7.41 0.37
CA CYS A 2 14.67 -6.19 1.19
C CYS A 2 16.04 -5.49 1.25
N GLY A 3 16.81 -5.60 0.17
CA GLY A 3 18.19 -5.12 0.14
C GLY A 3 19.16 -5.94 0.99
N ASN A 4 20.35 -5.37 1.22
CA ASN A 4 21.44 -5.98 1.99
C ASN A 4 21.65 -5.33 3.38
N TYR A 5 20.82 -4.35 3.73
CA TYR A 5 20.83 -3.65 5.04
C TYR A 5 22.14 -2.92 5.39
N ASN A 6 22.90 -2.46 4.39
CA ASN A 6 24.14 -1.70 4.62
C ASN A 6 23.92 -0.17 4.74
N GLY A 7 22.67 0.30 4.59
CA GLY A 7 22.31 1.72 4.61
C GLY A 7 22.46 2.46 3.27
N MET A 8 22.82 1.76 2.18
CA MET A 8 22.97 2.30 0.84
C MET A 8 21.83 1.82 -0.08
N ALA A 9 20.72 2.55 -0.09
CA ALA A 9 19.55 2.16 -0.91
C ALA A 9 19.83 1.99 -2.41
N ALA A 10 20.91 2.59 -2.93
CA ALA A 10 21.31 2.47 -4.34
C ALA A 10 21.77 1.06 -4.74
N ASP A 11 22.13 0.19 -3.78
CA ASP A 11 22.55 -1.18 -4.03
C ASP A 11 21.55 -2.25 -3.53
N ASP A 12 20.35 -1.84 -3.13
CA ASP A 12 19.33 -2.77 -2.64
C ASP A 12 18.80 -3.71 -3.75
N PHE A 13 19.13 -3.43 -5.02
CA PHE A 13 18.80 -4.25 -6.18
C PHE A 13 19.92 -5.23 -6.57
N LEU A 14 20.82 -5.57 -5.64
CA LEU A 14 21.80 -6.64 -5.85
C LEU A 14 21.11 -8.02 -5.91
N ASN A 15 21.45 -8.79 -6.94
CA ASN A 15 21.06 -10.19 -7.08
C ASN A 15 21.97 -11.13 -6.25
N PRO A 16 21.70 -12.45 -6.19
CA PRO A 16 22.51 -13.40 -5.42
C PRO A 16 24.00 -13.44 -5.81
N GLU A 17 24.32 -13.11 -7.06
CA GLU A 17 25.69 -13.03 -7.59
C GLU A 17 26.38 -11.68 -7.30
N GLY A 18 25.67 -10.72 -6.69
CA GLY A 18 26.18 -9.39 -6.39
C GLY A 18 26.20 -8.44 -7.60
N VAL A 19 25.38 -8.71 -8.61
CA VAL A 19 25.17 -7.82 -9.76
C VAL A 19 23.92 -6.98 -9.55
N LEU A 20 23.98 -5.70 -9.91
CA LEU A 20 22.85 -4.78 -9.78
C LEU A 20 21.84 -5.00 -10.91
N GLU A 21 20.59 -5.28 -10.54
CA GLU A 21 19.48 -5.42 -11.47
C GLU A 21 18.89 -4.04 -11.85
N PRO A 22 18.38 -3.89 -13.09
CA PRO A 22 17.91 -2.59 -13.58
C PRO A 22 16.58 -2.14 -12.97
N ASP A 23 15.75 -3.07 -12.52
CA ASP A 23 14.42 -2.81 -11.97
C ASP A 23 13.97 -3.90 -10.98
N SER A 24 12.87 -3.62 -10.28
CA SER A 24 12.31 -4.51 -9.27
C SER A 24 11.81 -5.84 -9.84
N THR A 25 11.43 -5.88 -11.12
CA THR A 25 10.96 -7.10 -11.78
C THR A 25 12.14 -8.03 -12.03
N SER A 26 13.23 -7.48 -12.55
CA SER A 26 14.50 -8.19 -12.80
C SER A 26 15.10 -8.71 -11.49
N LEU A 27 15.06 -7.90 -10.41
CA LEU A 27 15.41 -8.35 -9.07
C LEU A 27 14.52 -9.50 -8.58
N GLY A 28 13.20 -9.40 -8.76
CA GLY A 28 12.24 -10.47 -8.49
C GLY A 28 12.63 -11.80 -9.13
N ASN A 29 12.99 -11.73 -10.41
CA ASN A 29 13.32 -12.89 -11.20
C ASN A 29 14.68 -13.50 -10.82
N SER A 30 15.67 -12.71 -10.40
CA SER A 30 17.00 -13.21 -10.04
C SER A 30 17.04 -13.93 -8.68
N TRP A 31 16.09 -13.66 -7.79
CA TRP A 31 15.99 -14.30 -6.47
C TRP A 31 15.09 -15.54 -6.41
N GLN A 32 14.70 -16.12 -7.54
CA GLN A 32 13.85 -17.31 -7.58
C GLN A 32 14.57 -18.55 -7.01
N VAL A 33 13.97 -19.19 -6.00
CA VAL A 33 14.54 -20.36 -5.31
C VAL A 33 13.94 -21.64 -5.88
N SER A 34 14.24 -21.97 -7.15
CA SER A 34 14.09 -23.28 -7.82
C SER A 34 13.82 -23.10 -9.32
N ASN A 35 14.21 -24.09 -10.13
CA ASN A 35 13.88 -24.13 -11.56
C ASN A 35 12.45 -24.67 -11.78
N ASP A 36 11.49 -24.12 -11.03
CA ASP A 36 10.09 -24.48 -11.16
C ASP A 36 9.52 -23.80 -12.41
N SER A 37 9.24 -24.60 -13.44
CA SER A 37 8.65 -24.12 -14.70
C SER A 37 7.29 -23.42 -14.53
N SER A 38 6.66 -23.50 -13.34
CA SER A 38 5.46 -22.74 -13.01
C SER A 38 5.74 -21.28 -12.58
N CYS A 39 6.99 -20.95 -12.21
CA CYS A 39 7.42 -19.60 -11.88
C CYS A 39 8.08 -18.96 -13.11
N SER A 40 7.27 -18.38 -13.99
CA SER A 40 7.76 -17.61 -15.12
C SER A 40 7.88 -16.13 -14.78
N ALA A 41 8.85 -15.46 -15.39
CA ALA A 41 8.92 -14.00 -15.35
C ALA A 41 7.61 -13.41 -15.89
N GLY A 42 6.89 -12.69 -15.03
CA GLY A 42 5.65 -12.01 -15.41
C GLY A 42 5.92 -10.80 -16.32
N PRO A 43 4.98 -10.43 -17.19
CA PRO A 43 5.06 -9.15 -17.88
C PRO A 43 5.01 -8.00 -16.86
N LEU A 44 5.60 -6.86 -17.23
CA LEU A 44 5.40 -5.61 -16.48
C LEU A 44 3.89 -5.35 -16.38
N PRO A 45 3.33 -5.23 -15.18
CA PRO A 45 1.92 -4.91 -15.05
C PRO A 45 1.69 -3.49 -15.58
N THR A 46 0.75 -3.34 -16.50
CA THR A 46 0.18 -2.03 -16.84
C THR A 46 -1.19 -1.95 -16.20
N PRO A 47 -1.40 -1.09 -15.20
CA PRO A 47 -2.69 -0.99 -14.53
C PRO A 47 -3.79 -0.65 -15.51
N GLY A 48 -4.80 -1.51 -15.55
CA GLY A 48 -5.97 -1.38 -16.42
C GLY A 48 -7.02 -0.37 -15.92
N CYS A 49 -6.62 0.79 -15.39
CA CYS A 49 -7.59 1.79 -14.94
C CYS A 49 -7.96 2.78 -16.06
N ASN A 50 -9.25 3.07 -16.19
CA ASN A 50 -9.70 4.17 -17.03
C ASN A 50 -9.50 5.52 -16.32
N GLU A 51 -9.65 6.62 -17.04
CA GLU A 51 -9.39 7.96 -16.49
C GLU A 51 -10.38 8.37 -15.38
N THR A 52 -11.62 7.86 -15.43
CA THR A 52 -12.62 8.08 -14.37
C THR A 52 -12.19 7.43 -13.06
N ASP A 53 -11.69 6.20 -13.12
CA ASP A 53 -11.21 5.47 -11.95
C ASP A 53 -9.99 6.18 -11.34
N LYS A 54 -9.05 6.63 -12.18
CA LYS A 54 -7.89 7.42 -11.71
C LYS A 54 -8.30 8.67 -10.93
N GLN A 55 -9.29 9.41 -11.43
CA GLN A 55 -9.81 10.60 -10.76
C GLN A 55 -10.49 10.24 -9.44
N ALA A 56 -11.25 9.15 -9.39
CA ALA A 56 -11.86 8.66 -8.16
C ALA A 56 -10.80 8.27 -7.12
N ILE A 57 -9.79 7.50 -7.53
CA ILE A 57 -8.67 7.04 -6.68
C ILE A 57 -7.90 8.23 -6.10
N ALA A 58 -7.63 9.26 -6.92
CA ALA A 58 -6.91 10.46 -6.50
C ALA A 58 -7.71 11.37 -5.56
N SER A 59 -9.01 11.15 -5.39
CA SER A 59 -9.86 11.95 -4.49
C SER A 59 -9.64 11.61 -3.02
N SER A 60 -10.03 12.52 -2.12
CA SER A 60 -10.00 12.30 -0.66
C SER A 60 -10.98 11.22 -0.17
N HIS A 61 -11.86 10.72 -1.05
CA HIS A 61 -12.71 9.56 -0.75
C HIS A 61 -12.01 8.22 -0.99
N PHE A 62 -10.79 8.23 -1.55
CA PHE A 62 -9.94 7.07 -1.80
C PHE A 62 -8.49 7.36 -1.33
N CYS A 63 -7.49 7.12 -2.18
CA CYS A 63 -6.08 7.24 -1.84
C CYS A 63 -5.66 8.69 -1.61
N GLY A 64 -6.36 9.66 -2.21
CA GLY A 64 -6.11 11.09 -2.00
C GLY A 64 -6.22 11.53 -0.54
N LEU A 65 -6.91 10.76 0.31
CA LEU A 65 -6.96 11.03 1.76
C LEU A 65 -5.56 11.04 2.40
N LEU A 66 -4.62 10.25 1.87
CA LEU A 66 -3.23 10.19 2.33
C LEU A 66 -2.51 11.53 2.13
N ASN A 67 -2.83 12.25 1.06
CA ASN A 67 -2.20 13.52 0.68
C ASN A 67 -2.98 14.75 1.17
N ASP A 68 -4.16 14.56 1.77
CA ASP A 68 -5.00 15.66 2.24
C ASP A 68 -4.33 16.39 3.42
N THR A 69 -3.85 17.61 3.17
CA THR A 69 -3.17 18.47 4.14
C THR A 69 -4.10 19.05 5.19
N SER A 70 -5.41 18.94 5.00
CA SER A 70 -6.44 19.27 6.00
C SER A 70 -7.12 18.00 6.57
N GLY A 71 -6.65 16.83 6.16
CA GLY A 71 -7.21 15.54 6.50
C GLY A 71 -6.72 14.98 7.85
N PRO A 72 -7.18 13.78 8.23
CA PRO A 72 -6.79 13.15 9.48
C PRO A 72 -5.29 12.84 9.53
N PHE A 73 -4.63 12.71 8.37
CA PHE A 73 -3.22 12.36 8.27
C PHE A 73 -2.27 13.55 8.24
N GLN A 74 -2.75 14.80 8.27
CA GLN A 74 -1.93 16.01 8.11
C GLN A 74 -0.70 16.05 9.02
N MET A 75 -0.84 15.64 10.29
CA MET A 75 0.25 15.68 11.28
C MET A 75 1.35 14.67 10.95
N CYS A 76 1.02 13.64 10.17
CA CYS A 76 1.95 12.61 9.77
C CYS A 76 2.95 13.09 8.71
N HIS A 77 2.53 14.00 7.83
CA HIS A 77 3.33 14.47 6.69
C HIS A 77 4.68 15.07 7.12
N ALA A 78 4.77 15.57 8.37
CA ALA A 78 6.00 16.10 8.94
C ALA A 78 7.06 15.04 9.28
N VAL A 79 6.66 13.78 9.45
CA VAL A 79 7.57 12.68 9.86
C VAL A 79 7.59 11.52 8.88
N LEU A 80 6.56 11.37 8.06
CA LEU A 80 6.40 10.29 7.10
C LEU A 80 5.75 10.84 5.82
N SER A 81 6.50 10.85 4.72
CA SER A 81 5.97 11.27 3.42
C SER A 81 4.83 10.33 2.99
N PRO A 82 3.68 10.86 2.53
CA PRO A 82 2.58 10.04 2.06
C PRO A 82 2.79 9.53 0.62
N ASN A 83 3.77 10.05 -0.13
CA ASN A 83 3.90 9.83 -1.57
C ASN A 83 3.96 8.35 -1.97
N SER A 84 4.86 7.57 -1.36
CA SER A 84 4.98 6.14 -1.69
C SER A 84 3.73 5.35 -1.31
N TYR A 85 3.08 5.70 -0.20
CA TYR A 85 1.83 5.07 0.22
C TYR A 85 0.68 5.42 -0.73
N PHE A 86 0.63 6.67 -1.21
CA PHE A 86 -0.33 7.10 -2.23
C PHE A 86 -0.10 6.35 -3.53
N ASP A 87 1.13 6.27 -4.02
CA ASP A 87 1.46 5.58 -5.29
C ASP A 87 1.09 4.10 -5.22
N THR A 88 1.42 3.41 -4.12
CA THR A 88 1.02 2.02 -3.89
C THR A 88 -0.50 1.87 -3.79
N CYS A 89 -1.18 2.71 -3.01
CA CYS A 89 -2.64 2.71 -2.92
C CYS A 89 -3.29 2.89 -4.30
N PHE A 90 -2.76 3.83 -5.08
CA PHE A 90 -3.28 4.15 -6.40
C PHE A 90 -3.13 2.97 -7.34
N TYR A 91 -1.92 2.39 -7.39
CA TYR A 91 -1.60 1.22 -8.18
C TYR A 91 -2.52 0.03 -7.82
N ASP A 92 -2.63 -0.30 -6.53
CA ASP A 92 -3.44 -1.44 -6.06
C ASP A 92 -4.93 -1.27 -6.42
N LEU A 93 -5.48 -0.06 -6.27
CA LEU A 93 -6.87 0.20 -6.64
C LEU A 93 -7.12 0.19 -8.15
N CYS A 94 -6.09 0.49 -8.95
CA CYS A 94 -6.18 0.36 -10.41
C CYS A 94 -6.22 -1.11 -10.83
N GLU A 95 -5.36 -1.95 -10.23
CA GLU A 95 -5.30 -3.39 -10.51
C GLU A 95 -6.55 -4.14 -9.99
N LEU A 96 -7.08 -3.72 -8.84
CA LEU A 96 -8.16 -4.42 -8.14
C LEU A 96 -9.55 -3.77 -8.33
N GLY A 97 -9.68 -2.85 -9.28
CA GLY A 97 -10.98 -2.29 -9.66
C GLY A 97 -11.70 -1.53 -8.53
N LEU A 98 -10.99 -0.61 -7.87
CA LEU A 98 -11.51 0.22 -6.77
C LEU A 98 -11.96 -0.57 -5.52
N ASP A 99 -11.38 -1.75 -5.29
CA ASP A 99 -11.71 -2.59 -4.12
C ASP A 99 -11.57 -1.83 -2.79
N ARG A 100 -12.68 -1.78 -2.04
CA ARG A 100 -12.75 -1.01 -0.78
C ARG A 100 -11.92 -1.64 0.33
N GLU A 101 -11.78 -2.96 0.35
CA GLU A 101 -10.97 -3.62 1.39
C GLU A 101 -9.49 -3.25 1.23
N THR A 102 -9.01 -3.25 -0.01
CA THR A 102 -7.66 -2.82 -0.41
C THR A 102 -7.41 -1.36 -0.03
N LEU A 103 -8.33 -0.44 -0.36
CA LEU A 103 -8.24 0.96 0.08
C LEU A 103 -8.04 1.04 1.60
N CYS A 104 -8.89 0.34 2.36
CA CYS A 104 -8.88 0.42 3.81
C CYS A 104 -7.65 -0.23 4.45
N LYS A 105 -7.04 -1.23 3.80
CA LYS A 105 -5.75 -1.79 4.21
C LYS A 105 -4.61 -0.82 3.93
N SER A 106 -4.61 -0.16 2.77
CA SER A 106 -3.58 0.83 2.42
C SER A 106 -3.60 2.03 3.36
N LEU A 107 -4.78 2.59 3.63
CA LEU A 107 -4.95 3.68 4.61
C LEU A 107 -4.55 3.24 6.04
N GLN A 108 -4.82 1.98 6.41
CA GLN A 108 -4.39 1.45 7.70
C GLN A 108 -2.88 1.33 7.80
N SER A 109 -2.21 0.86 6.74
CA SER A 109 -0.76 0.73 6.69
C SER A 109 -0.07 2.08 6.95
N TYR A 110 -0.54 3.14 6.29
CA TYR A 110 -0.02 4.49 6.54
C TYR A 110 -0.31 4.95 7.98
N ALA A 111 -1.52 4.70 8.47
CA ALA A 111 -1.89 5.05 9.84
C ALA A 111 -1.02 4.34 10.89
N ASP A 112 -0.75 3.06 10.72
CA ASP A 112 0.06 2.25 11.63
C ASP A 112 1.54 2.69 11.60
N ALA A 113 2.09 2.88 10.41
CA ALA A 113 3.46 3.39 10.24
C ALA A 113 3.62 4.77 10.91
N CYS A 114 2.65 5.65 10.70
CA CYS A 114 2.64 6.96 11.33
C CYS A 114 2.54 6.92 12.86
N GLN A 115 1.66 6.06 13.39
CA GLN A 115 1.51 5.86 14.83
C GLN A 115 2.76 5.25 15.47
N SER A 116 3.48 4.39 14.74
CA SER A 116 4.76 3.84 15.19
C SER A 116 5.85 4.92 15.37
N LEU A 117 5.71 6.06 14.67
CA LEU A 117 6.55 7.25 14.83
C LEU A 117 6.04 8.20 15.93
N GLY A 118 5.03 7.79 16.71
CA GLY A 118 4.51 8.53 17.85
C GLY A 118 3.46 9.59 17.52
N VAL A 119 3.01 9.68 16.26
CA VAL A 119 2.00 10.66 15.85
C VAL A 119 0.60 10.18 16.25
N LYS A 120 -0.16 11.05 16.91
CA LYS A 120 -1.59 10.80 17.19
C LYS A 120 -2.42 11.21 15.99
N ILE A 121 -3.11 10.25 15.39
CA ILE A 121 -4.01 10.47 14.24
C ILE A 121 -5.45 10.63 14.75
N PRO A 122 -6.16 11.71 14.38
CA PRO A 122 -7.62 11.82 14.53
C PRO A 122 -8.38 10.63 13.96
N VAL A 123 -9.66 10.51 14.33
CA VAL A 123 -10.53 9.46 13.80
C VAL A 123 -10.70 9.65 12.29
N TRP A 124 -10.28 8.65 11.51
CA TRP A 124 -10.39 8.65 10.05
C TRP A 124 -11.36 7.58 9.51
N ARG A 125 -11.72 6.59 10.33
CA ARG A 125 -12.70 5.54 10.02
C ARG A 125 -14.07 5.92 10.56
N ASN A 126 -15.14 5.54 9.87
CA ASN A 126 -16.50 5.74 10.34
C ASN A 126 -17.45 4.60 9.87
N ALA A 127 -18.75 4.75 10.12
CA ALA A 127 -19.76 3.75 9.76
C ALA A 127 -19.99 3.59 8.24
N THR A 128 -19.43 4.40 7.36
CA THR A 128 -19.57 4.22 5.90
C THR A 128 -18.22 4.14 5.21
N PHE A 129 -17.16 4.54 5.90
CA PHE A 129 -15.80 4.61 5.42
C PHE A 129 -14.87 3.77 6.28
N CYS A 130 -14.36 2.68 5.69
CA CYS A 130 -13.39 1.80 6.31
C CYS A 130 -13.77 1.37 7.74
N ARG A 131 -14.98 0.80 7.90
CA ARG A 131 -15.45 0.28 9.21
C ARG A 131 -14.38 -0.62 9.85
N LYS A 132 -14.16 -0.47 11.16
CA LYS A 132 -13.37 -1.43 11.91
C LYS A 132 -14.20 -2.69 12.11
N CYS A 133 -13.73 -3.82 11.62
CA CYS A 133 -14.29 -5.12 11.96
C CYS A 133 -13.43 -5.69 13.10
N THR A 134 -14.06 -6.05 14.21
CA THR A 134 -13.36 -6.73 15.32
C THR A 134 -13.34 -8.22 15.03
N HIS A 135 -12.16 -8.82 14.94
CA HIS A 135 -12.05 -10.28 14.93
C HIS A 135 -12.39 -10.81 16.32
N SER A 136 -13.55 -11.44 16.43
CA SER A 136 -13.84 -12.37 17.52
C SER A 136 -13.51 -13.78 17.03
N THR A 137 -12.97 -14.63 17.90
CA THR A 137 -12.50 -16.00 17.62
C THR A 137 -13.58 -16.95 17.07
N ARG A 138 -14.80 -16.47 16.83
CA ARG A 138 -15.95 -17.26 16.38
C ARG A 138 -16.64 -16.73 15.12
N ALA A 139 -16.37 -15.49 14.68
CA ALA A 139 -16.94 -14.90 13.46
C ALA A 139 -16.27 -13.57 13.09
N HIS A 140 -16.21 -13.27 11.78
CA HIS A 140 -15.96 -11.93 11.28
C HIS A 140 -17.26 -11.11 11.45
N TYR A 141 -17.33 -10.24 12.47
CA TYR A 141 -18.44 -9.30 12.61
C TYR A 141 -17.92 -7.88 12.40
N CYS A 142 -18.31 -7.27 11.28
CA CYS A 142 -18.22 -5.83 11.10
C CYS A 142 -19.44 -5.25 11.82
N GLN A 143 -19.28 -4.65 13.00
CA GLN A 143 -20.41 -4.14 13.76
C GLN A 143 -21.26 -3.19 12.90
N GLU A 144 -22.52 -3.56 12.70
CA GLU A 144 -23.58 -2.64 12.34
C GLU A 144 -24.00 -1.93 13.62
N ASN A 145 -23.64 -0.65 13.77
CA ASN A 145 -24.27 0.16 14.80
C ASN A 145 -25.72 0.42 14.35
N THR A 146 -26.65 -0.31 14.93
CA THR A 146 -28.03 0.14 15.11
C THR A 146 -28.03 1.31 16.09
N GLU A 147 -28.53 2.44 15.59
CA GLU A 147 -29.09 3.63 16.26
C GLU A 147 -28.39 4.20 17.52
#